data_AF-A0A2V9KMT7-F1
#
_entry.id   AF-A0A2V9KMT7-F1
#
_cell.length_a   1.000
_cell.length_b   1.000
_cell.length_c   1.000
_cell.angle_alpha   90.00
_cell.angle_beta   90.00
_cell.angle_gamma   90.00
#
_symmetry.space_group_name_H-M   'P 1'
#
loop_
_entity.id
_entity.type
_entity.pdbx_description
1 polymer ?
#
loop_
_entity_poly.entity_id
_entity_poly.type
_entity_poly.pdbx_seq_one_letter_code
_entity_poly.pdbx_strand_id
1 'polypeptide(L)'
;MRLNRRYGLAILFAVLLWTLGAARVSRAVDEESATEPDRSDDKEKSDKKKEGLPLKPTRKIEFTTDEATWLSLDVSPDGKTVVFELLGRLYTLPIDGGEAKPITSGLPFDSQPRYSPDGKMIAFISDRDGA
;
A
#
# COMPACT_ATOMS: atom_id res chain seq x y z
N MET A 1 -40.40 13.51 -23.33
CA MET A 1 -41.12 12.70 -22.32
C MET A 1 -40.31 12.74 -21.03
N ARG A 2 -40.87 13.42 -20.01
CA ARG A 2 -40.53 13.54 -18.58
C ARG A 2 -39.05 13.69 -18.12
N LEU A 3 -38.77 14.94 -17.75
CA LEU A 3 -37.74 15.47 -16.84
C LEU A 3 -38.14 15.21 -15.37
N ASN A 4 -37.20 14.88 -14.47
CA ASN A 4 -37.38 15.04 -13.02
C ASN A 4 -36.07 15.40 -12.30
N ARG A 5 -36.00 16.66 -11.85
CA ARG A 5 -35.07 17.22 -10.84
C ARG A 5 -35.45 16.75 -9.43
N ARG A 6 -34.53 16.77 -8.44
CA ARG A 6 -34.64 17.54 -7.16
C ARG A 6 -33.26 17.78 -6.52
N TYR A 7 -32.86 19.04 -6.42
CA TYR A 7 -31.81 19.55 -5.53
C TYR A 7 -32.47 20.05 -4.24
N GLY A 8 -31.87 19.77 -3.08
CA GLY A 8 -32.29 20.33 -1.78
C GLY A 8 -31.24 21.31 -1.26
N LEU A 9 -31.64 22.57 -1.11
CA LEU A 9 -30.92 23.68 -0.49
C LEU A 9 -31.42 23.83 0.95
N ALA A 10 -30.52 23.98 1.93
CA ALA A 10 -30.85 24.56 3.24
C ALA A 10 -29.61 25.25 3.83
N ILE A 11 -29.86 26.35 4.53
CA ILE A 11 -28.99 27.50 4.79
C ILE A 11 -29.11 27.83 6.30
N LEU A 12 -27.98 28.23 6.92
CA LEU A 12 -27.78 29.15 8.09
C LEU A 12 -27.60 28.71 9.57
N PHE A 13 -26.54 29.35 10.12
CA PHE A 13 -26.26 29.99 11.44
C PHE A 13 -26.10 29.19 12.76
N ALA A 14 -24.94 29.35 13.41
CA ALA A 14 -24.79 30.18 14.63
C ALA A 14 -23.33 30.28 15.12
N VAL A 15 -22.98 31.46 15.66
CA VAL A 15 -21.69 31.93 16.22
C VAL A 15 -21.79 31.94 17.76
N LEU A 16 -20.70 31.64 18.49
CA LEU A 16 -20.40 32.36 19.75
C LEU A 16 -18.92 32.25 20.18
N LEU A 17 -18.24 33.40 20.19
CA LEU A 17 -16.99 33.68 20.90
C LEU A 17 -17.33 34.08 22.34
N TRP A 18 -16.59 33.60 23.34
CA TRP A 18 -16.62 34.16 24.71
C TRP A 18 -15.23 34.57 25.19
N THR A 19 -15.23 35.62 25.99
CA THR A 19 -14.18 36.62 26.19
C THR A 19 -13.23 36.34 27.35
N LEU A 20 -12.04 36.92 27.21
CA LEU A 20 -10.92 37.02 28.14
C LEU A 20 -11.30 37.77 29.45
N GLY A 21 -10.82 37.27 30.60
CA GLY A 21 -10.81 37.99 31.87
C GLY A 21 -9.38 38.12 32.39
N ALA A 22 -8.87 39.35 32.50
CA ALA A 22 -7.58 39.68 33.09
C ALA A 22 -7.76 40.76 34.16
N ALA A 23 -7.21 40.53 35.35
CA ALA A 23 -6.70 41.50 36.34
C ALA A 23 -6.39 40.78 37.67
N ARG A 24 -5.39 41.07 38.51
CA ARG A 24 -4.19 41.94 38.53
C ARG A 24 -3.50 41.71 39.91
N VAL A 25 -2.17 41.89 39.97
CA VAL A 25 -1.35 42.42 41.12
C VAL A 25 -1.10 41.43 42.28
N SER A 26 0.11 41.21 42.84
CA SER A 26 1.21 42.13 43.22
C SER A 26 2.57 41.41 43.45
N ARG A 27 3.67 42.09 43.09
CA ARG A 27 4.94 42.35 43.83
C ARG A 27 5.89 41.21 44.35
N ALA A 28 7.03 41.10 43.63
CA ALA A 28 8.46 41.12 44.06
C ALA A 28 9.12 39.98 44.89
N VAL A 29 10.22 39.44 44.31
CA VAL A 29 11.59 39.20 44.92
C VAL A 29 11.65 38.04 45.95
N ASP A 30 12.51 37.01 45.90
CA ASP A 30 13.86 36.73 45.37
C ASP A 30 14.08 35.22 45.11
N GLU A 31 15.19 34.92 44.41
CA GLU A 31 15.93 33.66 44.18
C GLU A 31 15.94 32.63 45.34
N GLU A 32 15.85 31.32 45.03
CA GLU A 32 16.79 30.28 45.50
C GLU A 32 16.37 28.82 45.12
N SER A 33 17.34 28.10 44.58
CA SER A 33 17.56 26.65 44.61
C SER A 33 16.75 25.72 43.70
N ALA A 34 17.51 25.01 42.88
CA ALA A 34 17.09 24.00 41.93
C ALA A 34 16.45 22.77 42.62
N THR A 35 15.34 22.32 42.06
CA THR A 35 14.94 20.91 42.13
C THR A 35 14.51 20.52 40.71
N GLU A 36 15.26 19.60 40.11
CA GLU A 36 14.94 19.05 38.79
C GLU A 36 13.55 18.39 38.83
N PRO A 37 12.60 18.77 37.97
CA PRO A 37 11.42 17.96 37.78
C PRO A 37 11.79 16.73 36.93
N ASP A 38 11.69 15.59 37.60
CA ASP A 38 11.46 14.24 37.08
C ASP A 38 11.10 14.20 35.58
N ARG A 39 12.06 13.79 34.74
CA ARG A 39 11.82 13.43 33.33
C ARG A 39 11.20 12.04 33.26
N SER A 40 10.01 11.89 33.81
CA SER A 40 9.12 10.78 33.47
C SER A 40 7.78 11.39 33.06
N ASP A 41 7.64 11.63 31.76
CA ASP A 41 6.37 11.67 31.02
C ASP A 41 6.60 12.33 29.65
N ASP A 42 7.26 11.61 28.74
CA ASP A 42 7.23 11.95 27.31
C ASP A 42 7.46 10.69 26.44
N LYS A 43 6.93 9.54 26.91
CA LYS A 43 6.80 8.32 26.08
C LYS A 43 5.39 8.22 25.51
N GLU A 44 4.94 9.22 24.77
CA GLU A 44 3.76 9.04 23.93
C GLU A 44 3.74 10.01 22.74
N LYS A 45 4.72 9.89 21.84
CA LYS A 45 4.60 10.48 20.50
C LYS A 45 4.81 9.45 19.40
N SER A 46 3.66 8.95 18.99
CA SER A 46 3.31 8.50 17.64
C SER A 46 3.99 7.25 17.11
N ASP A 47 3.43 6.09 17.48
CA ASP A 47 3.23 4.98 16.54
C ASP A 47 2.25 5.41 15.43
N LYS A 48 2.61 6.40 14.63
CA LYS A 48 1.91 6.65 13.37
C LYS A 48 2.36 5.56 12.41
N LYS A 49 1.62 4.45 12.40
CA LYS A 49 1.59 3.49 11.30
C LYS A 49 1.60 4.31 10.01
N LYS A 50 2.69 4.23 9.23
CA LYS A 50 2.77 4.89 7.93
C LYS A 50 1.67 4.26 7.07
N GLU A 51 0.50 4.88 7.04
CA GLU A 51 -0.55 4.47 6.12
C GLU A 51 0.01 4.72 4.72
N GLY A 52 0.36 3.63 4.03
CA GLY A 52 0.84 3.69 2.66
C GLY A 52 -0.18 4.40 1.78
N LEU A 53 0.30 5.02 0.71
CA LEU A 53 -0.58 5.70 -0.25
C LEU A 53 -1.69 4.74 -0.70
N PRO A 54 -2.98 5.15 -0.68
CA PRO A 54 -4.06 4.28 -1.09
C PRO A 54 -4.01 4.07 -2.61
N LEU A 55 -3.39 2.98 -3.05
CA LEU A 55 -3.37 2.58 -4.45
C LEU A 55 -4.71 1.95 -4.81
N LYS A 56 -5.60 2.75 -5.43
CA LYS A 56 -6.89 2.27 -5.95
C LYS A 56 -6.78 2.04 -7.46
N PRO A 57 -6.98 0.80 -7.96
CA PRO A 57 -7.03 0.54 -9.39
C PRO A 57 -8.11 1.39 -10.08
N THR A 58 -7.73 2.13 -11.13
CA THR A 58 -8.65 3.05 -11.84
C THR A 58 -9.31 2.40 -13.07
N ARG A 59 -8.63 1.44 -13.71
CA ARG A 59 -9.15 0.69 -14.86
C ARG A 59 -8.54 -0.71 -14.90
N LYS A 60 -9.30 -1.66 -15.46
CA LYS A 60 -8.79 -2.98 -15.87
C LYS A 60 -8.56 -2.96 -17.38
N ILE A 61 -7.42 -3.47 -17.82
CA ILE A 61 -7.12 -3.69 -19.23
C ILE A 61 -7.01 -5.21 -19.43
N GLU A 62 -7.71 -5.71 -20.44
CA GLU A 62 -7.60 -7.10 -20.88
C GLU A 62 -6.99 -7.10 -22.27
N PHE A 63 -6.03 -7.99 -22.49
CA PHE A 63 -5.38 -8.17 -23.78
C PHE A 63 -5.03 -9.64 -23.97
N THR A 64 -4.91 -10.03 -25.23
CA THR A 64 -4.43 -11.34 -25.66
C THR A 64 -3.18 -11.11 -26.49
N THR A 65 -2.14 -11.88 -26.22
CA THR A 65 -0.87 -11.79 -26.95
C THR A 65 -0.27 -13.19 -27.08
N ASP A 66 0.43 -13.41 -28.18
CA ASP A 66 1.26 -14.58 -28.47
C ASP A 66 2.76 -14.26 -28.37
N GLU A 67 3.11 -12.97 -28.35
CA GLU A 67 4.49 -12.49 -28.25
C GLU A 67 4.70 -11.59 -27.02
N ALA A 68 5.93 -11.63 -26.49
CA ALA A 68 6.41 -10.68 -25.49
C ALA A 68 7.93 -10.52 -25.59
N THR A 69 8.43 -9.38 -25.11
CA THR A 69 9.86 -9.04 -25.15
C THR A 69 10.46 -9.15 -23.76
N TRP A 70 11.69 -9.64 -23.66
CA TRP A 70 12.46 -9.71 -22.39
C TRP A 70 11.84 -10.61 -21.31
N LEU A 71 11.16 -11.67 -21.73
CA LEU A 71 10.62 -12.71 -20.87
C LEU A 71 11.70 -13.49 -20.12
N SER A 72 11.47 -13.72 -18.82
CA SER A 72 12.17 -14.76 -18.07
C SER A 72 11.27 -15.99 -17.91
N LEU A 73 11.84 -17.18 -18.05
CA LEU A 73 11.12 -18.45 -17.96
C LEU A 73 12.00 -19.59 -17.44
N ASP A 74 11.37 -20.66 -16.96
CA ASP A 74 12.00 -21.93 -16.63
C ASP A 74 11.04 -23.09 -16.92
N VAL A 75 11.58 -24.30 -17.09
CA VAL A 75 10.79 -25.52 -17.37
C VAL A 75 10.81 -26.42 -16.14
N SER A 76 9.66 -27.02 -15.82
CA SER A 76 9.55 -27.94 -14.70
C SER A 76 10.49 -29.14 -14.87
N PRO A 77 11.02 -29.73 -13.80
CA PRO A 77 11.96 -30.86 -13.91
C PRO A 77 11.37 -32.09 -14.63
N ASP A 78 10.05 -32.26 -14.59
CA ASP A 78 9.35 -33.33 -15.33
C ASP A 78 9.09 -32.98 -16.81
N GLY A 79 9.46 -31.76 -17.24
CA GLY A 79 9.34 -31.28 -18.60
C GLY A 79 7.94 -30.93 -19.05
N LYS A 80 6.93 -30.91 -18.15
CA LYS A 80 5.52 -30.77 -18.53
C LYS A 80 4.97 -29.35 -18.48
N THR A 81 5.62 -28.46 -17.74
CA THR A 81 5.10 -27.13 -17.44
C THR A 81 6.20 -26.09 -17.62
N VAL A 82 5.86 -24.96 -18.23
CA VAL A 82 6.69 -23.76 -18.29
C VAL A 82 6.18 -22.79 -17.23
N VAL A 83 7.09 -22.20 -16.44
CA VAL A 83 6.81 -21.00 -15.67
C VAL A 83 7.44 -19.81 -16.37
N PHE A 84 6.73 -18.70 -16.47
CA PHE A 84 7.24 -17.48 -17.10
C PHE A 84 6.67 -16.22 -16.44
N GLU A 85 7.38 -15.11 -16.58
CA GLU A 85 6.95 -13.78 -16.11
C GLU A 85 6.34 -12.96 -17.25
N LEU A 86 5.16 -12.37 -17.05
CA LEU A 86 4.59 -11.42 -18.00
C LEU A 86 3.97 -10.23 -17.25
N LEU A 87 4.46 -9.03 -17.54
CA LEU A 87 4.03 -7.77 -16.92
C LEU A 87 4.16 -7.79 -15.38
N GLY A 88 5.26 -8.34 -14.87
CA GLY A 88 5.56 -8.40 -13.45
C GLY A 88 4.77 -9.46 -12.68
N ARG A 89 4.18 -10.43 -13.38
CA ARG A 89 3.43 -11.53 -12.76
C ARG A 89 3.89 -12.86 -13.32
N LEU A 90 3.86 -13.89 -12.47
CA LEU A 90 4.24 -15.24 -12.89
C LEU A 90 3.02 -16.04 -13.33
N TYR A 91 3.22 -16.83 -14.37
CA TYR A 91 2.24 -17.71 -14.98
C TYR A 91 2.83 -19.11 -15.17
N THR A 92 1.97 -20.12 -15.15
CA THR A 92 2.30 -21.48 -15.59
C THR A 92 1.53 -21.82 -16.86
N LEU A 93 2.17 -22.58 -17.75
CA LEU A 93 1.59 -23.03 -19.01
C LEU A 93 2.03 -24.47 -19.29
N PRO A 94 1.14 -25.38 -19.70
CA PRO A 94 1.53 -26.70 -20.18
C PRO A 94 2.51 -26.60 -21.36
N ILE A 95 3.51 -27.49 -21.43
CA ILE A 95 4.56 -27.40 -22.47
C ILE A 95 4.02 -27.70 -23.88
N ASP A 96 2.90 -28.42 -23.98
CA ASP A 96 2.13 -28.66 -25.19
C ASP A 96 1.26 -27.47 -25.60
N GLY A 97 1.29 -26.38 -24.81
CA GLY A 97 0.51 -25.17 -25.02
C GLY A 97 -0.86 -25.20 -24.33
N GLY A 98 -1.66 -24.16 -24.56
CA GLY A 98 -2.99 -24.02 -23.98
C GLY A 98 -3.14 -22.78 -23.12
N GLU A 99 -3.87 -22.89 -22.02
CA GLU A 99 -4.22 -21.75 -21.16
C GLU A 99 -3.13 -21.48 -20.10
N ALA A 100 -2.56 -20.28 -20.13
CA ALA A 100 -1.64 -19.81 -19.10
C ALA A 100 -2.40 -19.42 -17.82
N LYS A 101 -1.94 -19.90 -16.66
CA LYS A 101 -2.57 -19.66 -15.36
C LYS A 101 -1.69 -18.78 -14.48
N PRO A 102 -2.19 -17.64 -13.94
CA PRO A 102 -1.41 -16.82 -13.03
C PRO A 102 -1.18 -17.57 -11.71
N ILE A 103 0.06 -17.54 -11.20
CA ILE A 103 0.43 -18.14 -9.91
C ILE A 103 0.83 -17.09 -8.87
N THR A 104 1.05 -15.84 -9.27
CA THR A 104 1.20 -14.70 -8.35
C THR A 104 0.08 -13.69 -8.52
N SER A 105 -0.06 -12.78 -7.54
CA SER A 105 -1.12 -11.77 -7.52
C SER A 105 -0.71 -10.48 -6.82
N GLY A 106 -1.49 -9.43 -7.04
CA GLY A 106 -1.25 -8.11 -6.46
C GLY A 106 -0.54 -7.14 -7.40
N LEU A 107 0.00 -6.10 -6.79
CA LEU A 107 0.81 -5.05 -7.40
C LEU A 107 2.33 -5.31 -7.46
N PRO A 108 2.94 -6.22 -6.66
CA PRO A 108 4.37 -6.47 -6.74
C PRO A 108 4.83 -6.90 -8.12
N PHE A 109 6.09 -6.59 -8.44
CA PHE A 109 6.79 -7.06 -9.63
C PHE A 109 7.53 -8.36 -9.30
N ASP A 110 6.97 -9.48 -9.77
CA ASP A 110 7.56 -10.80 -9.62
C ASP A 110 8.29 -11.23 -10.90
N SER A 111 9.56 -11.65 -10.81
CA SER A 111 10.40 -11.96 -11.98
C SER A 111 11.45 -13.05 -11.75
N GLN A 112 12.08 -13.50 -12.85
CA GLN A 112 13.16 -14.50 -12.85
C GLN A 112 12.80 -15.81 -12.13
N PRO A 113 11.67 -16.45 -12.50
CA PRO A 113 11.24 -17.68 -11.85
C PRO A 113 12.20 -18.83 -12.13
N ARG A 114 12.45 -19.70 -11.14
CA ARG A 114 13.23 -20.94 -11.27
C ARG A 114 12.58 -22.07 -10.49
N TYR A 115 12.45 -23.24 -11.11
CA TYR A 115 11.94 -24.43 -10.43
C TYR A 115 12.99 -24.99 -9.45
N SER A 116 12.53 -25.52 -8.32
CA SER A 116 13.35 -26.40 -7.50
C SER A 116 13.66 -27.71 -8.23
N PRO A 117 14.77 -28.40 -7.91
CA PRO A 117 15.12 -29.66 -8.56
C PRO A 117 14.05 -30.75 -8.46
N ASP A 118 13.25 -30.74 -7.39
CA ASP A 118 12.12 -31.67 -7.20
C ASP A 118 10.79 -31.17 -7.78
N GLY A 119 10.77 -29.97 -8.38
CA GLY A 119 9.62 -29.35 -9.03
C GLY A 119 8.52 -28.86 -8.08
N LYS A 120 8.71 -28.97 -6.76
CA LYS A 120 7.66 -28.63 -5.78
C LYS A 120 7.58 -27.14 -5.47
N MET A 121 8.66 -26.40 -5.72
CA MET A 121 8.78 -24.99 -5.40
C MET A 121 9.24 -24.20 -6.62
N ILE A 122 8.93 -22.91 -6.61
CA ILE A 122 9.45 -21.93 -7.57
C ILE A 122 10.06 -20.79 -6.76
N ALA A 123 11.35 -20.52 -6.99
CA ALA A 123 12.03 -19.33 -6.49
C ALA A 123 11.88 -18.19 -7.51
N PHE A 124 11.71 -16.95 -7.04
CA PHE A 124 11.57 -15.77 -7.89
C PHE A 124 11.97 -14.51 -7.11
N ILE A 125 12.27 -13.43 -7.84
CA ILE A 125 12.54 -12.10 -7.27
C ILE A 125 11.22 -11.35 -7.16
N SER A 126 10.97 -10.69 -6.02
CA SER A 126 9.76 -9.91 -5.76
C SER A 126 10.12 -8.63 -5.02
N ASP A 127 9.47 -7.52 -5.36
CA ASP A 127 9.59 -6.24 -4.65
C ASP A 127 8.50 -6.05 -3.57
N ARG A 128 7.74 -7.11 -3.25
CA ARG A 128 6.54 -7.00 -2.40
C ARG A 128 6.78 -6.43 -1.00
N ASP A 129 7.98 -6.62 -0.47
CA ASP A 129 8.37 -6.17 0.88
C ASP A 129 9.16 -4.85 0.85
N GLY A 130 9.28 -4.22 -0.33
CA GLY A 130 10.16 -3.09 -0.57
C GLY A 130 11.54 -3.52 -1.09
N ALA A 131 12.22 -2.60 -1.77
CA ALA A 131 13.56 -2.80 -2.33
C ALA A 131 14.67 -2.61 -1.31
#